data_AF-A0A1S2ILM5-F1
#
_entry.id   AF-A0A1S2ILM5-F1
#
_cell.length_a   1.000
_cell.length_b   1.000
_cell.length_c   1.000
_cell.angle_alpha   90.00
_cell.angle_beta   90.00
_cell.angle_gamma   90.00
#
_symmetry.space_group_name_H-M   'P 1'
#
loop_
_entity.id
_entity.type
_entity.pdbx_description
1 polymer ?
#
loop_
_entity_poly.entity_id
_entity_poly.type
_entity_poly.pdbx_seq_one_letter_code
_entity_poly.pdbx_strand_id
1 'polypeptide(L)' 'MGHVGDGDPVYSVTTVDTFDGLFRFELTLPRDFPTGEAYAGVADWDTSNCADSGSCASPGATFQVAD' A
#
# COMPACT_ATOMS: atom_id res chain seq x y z
N MET A 1 11.55 10.77 -7.16
CA MET A 1 10.14 10.52 -7.54
C MET A 1 10.10 9.21 -8.31
N GLY A 2 10.18 8.08 -7.61
CA GLY A 2 10.06 6.74 -8.21
C GLY A 2 8.63 6.26 -8.02
N HIS A 3 7.94 5.92 -9.10
CA HIS A 3 6.58 5.41 -9.05
C HIS A 3 6.58 3.97 -8.51
N VAL A 4 5.58 3.63 -7.69
CA VAL A 4 5.25 2.24 -7.38
C VAL A 4 4.97 1.53 -8.72
N GLY A 5 5.74 0.49 -9.04
CA GLY A 5 5.48 -0.36 -10.22
C GLY A 5 6.57 -0.47 -11.28
N ASP A 6 7.76 0.12 -11.11
CA ASP A 6 8.89 -0.09 -12.03
C ASP A 6 9.59 -1.44 -11.78
N GLY A 7 8.88 -2.55 -12.02
CA GLY A 7 9.45 -3.89 -12.17
C GLY A 7 9.59 -4.75 -10.89
N ASP A 8 9.40 -4.16 -9.70
CA ASP A 8 9.47 -4.91 -8.44
C ASP A 8 8.19 -5.73 -8.16
N PRO A 9 8.29 -6.88 -7.48
CA PRO A 9 7.13 -7.71 -7.17
C PRO A 9 6.20 -6.99 -6.19
N VAL A 10 4.96 -6.78 -6.61
CA VAL A 10 3.90 -6.18 -5.77
C VAL A 10 3.04 -7.29 -5.17
N TYR A 11 2.87 -7.25 -3.85
CA TYR A 11 1.96 -8.14 -3.12
C TYR A 11 0.86 -7.31 -2.48
N SER A 12 -0.39 -7.74 -2.66
CA SER A 12 -1.56 -7.00 -2.22
C SER A 12 -2.59 -7.91 -1.55
N VAL A 13 -3.39 -7.31 -0.66
CA VAL A 13 -4.60 -7.90 -0.10
C VAL A 13 -5.77 -7.00 -0.50
N THR A 14 -6.84 -7.61 -1.02
CA THR A 14 -8.08 -6.91 -1.37
C THR A 14 -9.23 -7.53 -0.60
N THR A 15 -10.15 -6.70 -0.08
CA THR A 15 -11.42 -7.16 0.51
C THR A 15 -12.61 -6.55 -0.23
N VAL A 16 -13.75 -7.22 -0.13
CA VAL A 16 -15.06 -6.73 -0.56
C VAL A 16 -15.98 -6.42 0.63
N ASP A 17 -15.46 -6.53 1.85
CA ASP A 17 -16.21 -6.22 3.07
C ASP A 17 -16.60 -4.73 3.11
N THR A 18 -17.71 -4.44 3.81
CA THR A 18 -18.16 -3.06 3.98
C THR A 18 -17.16 -2.28 4.83
N PHE A 19 -16.69 -1.13 4.33
CA PHE A 19 -15.81 -0.24 5.08
C PHE A 19 -16.60 0.44 6.22
N ASP A 20 -16.30 0.08 7.46
CA ASP A 20 -16.95 0.57 8.68
C ASP A 20 -16.16 1.71 9.36
N GLY A 21 -15.19 2.29 8.64
CA GLY A 21 -14.29 3.33 9.13
C GLY A 21 -12.94 2.81 9.60
N LEU A 22 -12.72 1.49 9.62
CA LEU A 22 -11.41 0.88 9.86
C LEU A 22 -11.08 -0.13 8.77
N PHE A 23 -9.84 -0.11 8.28
CA PHE A 23 -9.30 -1.17 7.44
C PHE A 23 -8.05 -1.75 8.09
N ARG A 24 -8.07 -3.06 8.37
CA ARG A 24 -6.94 -3.82 8.92
C ARG A 24 -6.77 -5.09 8.12
N PHE A 25 -5.55 -5.36 7.70
CA PHE A 25 -5.17 -6.58 7.00
C PHE A 25 -3.82 -7.07 7.52
N GLU A 26 -3.56 -8.36 7.32
CA GLU A 26 -2.24 -8.97 7.53
C GLU A 26 -1.73 -9.47 6.18
N LEU A 27 -0.57 -8.98 5.77
CA LEU A 27 0.12 -9.43 4.56
C LEU A 27 1.32 -10.27 4.98
N THR A 28 1.32 -11.56 4.62
CA THR A 28 2.51 -12.40 4.78
C THR A 28 3.42 -12.20 3.58
N LEU A 29 4.62 -11.69 3.80
CA LEU A 29 5.63 -11.57 2.75
C LEU A 29 6.15 -12.97 2.37
N PRO A 30 6.33 -13.27 1.08
CA PRO A 30 6.92 -14.53 0.67
C PRO A 30 8.41 -14.58 1.02
N ARG A 31 8.97 -15.80 1.06
CA ARG A 31 10.36 -16.03 1.49
C ARG A 31 11.40 -15.40 0.56
N ASP A 32 11.05 -15.19 -0.70
CA ASP A 32 11.89 -14.59 -1.73
C ASP A 32 11.60 -13.09 -1.93
N PHE A 33 10.85 -12.46 -1.00
CA PHE A 33 10.64 -11.02 -1.04
C PHE A 33 12.00 -10.29 -0.91
N PRO A 34 12.27 -9.27 -1.75
CA PRO A 34 13.55 -8.57 -1.73
C PRO A 34 13.88 -7.96 -0.36
N THR A 35 15.13 -8.10 0.07
CA THR A 35 15.62 -7.49 1.31
C THR A 35 15.96 -6.01 1.08
N GLY A 36 15.87 -5.21 2.14
CA GLY A 36 16.11 -3.75 2.09
C GLY A 36 14.86 -2.90 2.35
N GLU A 37 14.89 -1.65 1.88
CA GLU A 37 13.77 -0.71 2.07
C GLU A 37 12.60 -1.09 1.19
N ALA A 38 11.44 -1.28 1.82
CA ALA A 38 10.17 -1.57 1.17
C ALA A 38 9.12 -0.52 1.54
N TYR A 39 8.07 -0.44 0.73
CA TYR A 39 6.96 0.48 0.90
C TYR A 39 5.65 -0.29 0.95
N ALA A 40 4.76 0.10 1.86
CA ALA A 40 3.38 -0.37 1.90
C ALA A 40 2.44 0.84 1.83
N GLY A 41 1.34 0.70 1.09
CA GLY A 41 0.32 1.74 1.01
C GLY A 41 -0.99 1.21 0.48
N VAL A 42 -2.06 2.00 0.64
CA VAL A 42 -3.37 1.67 0.08
C VAL A 42 -3.42 2.14 -1.37
N ALA A 43 -3.55 1.19 -2.29
CA ALA A 43 -3.78 1.48 -3.71
C ALA A 43 -5.19 2.07 -3.92
N ASP A 44 -5.33 2.92 -4.93
CA ASP A 44 -6.62 3.50 -5.35
C ASP A 44 -7.39 4.29 -4.27
N TRP A 45 -6.71 4.72 -3.20
CA TRP A 45 -7.26 5.54 -2.12
C TRP A 45 -8.00 6.80 -2.62
N ASP A 46 -7.54 7.35 -3.74
CA ASP A 46 -7.95 8.66 -4.24
C ASP A 46 -8.85 8.60 -5.49
N THR A 47 -9.42 7.42 -5.79
CA THR A 47 -10.24 7.22 -6.99
C THR A 47 -11.66 7.80 -6.88
N SER A 48 -12.06 8.31 -5.71
CA SER A 48 -13.33 9.01 -5.51
C SER A 48 -13.09 10.47 -5.09
N ASN A 49 -13.14 11.39 -6.06
CA ASN A 49 -13.29 12.84 -5.91
C ASN A 49 -12.76 13.41 -4.57
N CYS A 50 -11.44 13.41 -4.36
CA CYS A 50 -10.92 14.30 -3.33
C CYS A 50 -11.35 15.72 -3.67
N ALA A 51 -12.02 16.38 -2.72
CA ALA A 51 -12.22 17.83 -2.81
C ALA A 51 -10.83 18.47 -2.92
N ASP A 52 -10.66 19.51 -3.74
CA ASP A 52 -9.37 20.20 -3.94
C ASP A 52 -8.72 20.71 -2.62
N SER A 53 -9.47 20.73 -1.52
CA SER A 53 -9.01 21.08 -0.18
C SER A 53 -8.58 19.88 0.71
N GLY A 54 -8.73 18.65 0.24
CA GLY A 54 -8.39 17.41 0.94
C GLY A 54 -6.99 16.89 0.60
N SER A 55 -6.42 16.08 1.50
CA SER A 55 -5.15 15.39 1.23
C SER A 55 -5.43 14.11 0.43
N CYS A 56 -5.11 14.16 -0.85
CA CYS A 56 -5.04 13.05 -1.80
C CYS A 56 -3.93 12.02 -1.49
N ALA A 57 -3.14 12.24 -0.44
CA ALA A 57 -2.06 11.33 -0.08
C ALA A 57 -2.66 10.03 0.45
N SER A 58 -2.39 8.91 -0.23
CA SER A 58 -2.74 7.61 0.30
C SER A 58 -1.97 7.34 1.60
N PRO A 59 -2.60 6.70 2.59
CA PRO A 59 -1.87 6.21 3.74
C PRO A 59 -0.83 5.19 3.27
N GLY A 60 0.41 5.42 3.66
CA GLY A 60 1.52 4.54 3.37
C GLY A 60 2.67 4.75 4.34
N ALA A 61 3.57 3.77 4.38
CA ALA A 61 4.75 3.76 5.23
C ALA A 61 5.89 2.99 4.55
N THR A 62 7.11 3.40 4.85
CA THR A 62 8.30 2.61 4.52
C THR A 62 8.67 1.70 5.70
N PHE A 63 9.24 0.55 5.39
CA PHE A 63 9.74 -0.41 6.37
C PHE A 63 10.98 -1.13 5.85
N GLN A 64 11.73 -1.79 6.74
CA GLN A 64 12.92 -2.55 6.38
C GLN A 64 12.61 -4.04 6.39
N VAL A 65 12.93 -4.73 5.29
CA VAL A 65 12.92 -6.19 5.19
C VAL A 65 14.31 -6.69 5.53
N ALA A 66 14.41 -7.43 6.63
CA ALA A 66 15.65 -8.07 7.06
C ALA A 66 15.99 -9.28 6.18
N ASP A 67 17.28 -9.61 6.10
CA ASP A 67 17.78 -10.87 5.51
C ASP A 67 17.34 -12.12 6.31
#